data_AF-A0A084G364-F1
#
_entry.id   AF-A0A084G364-F1
#
_cell.length_a   1.000
_cell.length_b   1.000
_cell.length_c   1.000
_cell.angle_alpha   90.00
_cell.angle_beta   90.00
_cell.angle_gamma   90.00
#
_symmetry.space_group_name_H-M   'P 1'
#
loop_
_entity.id
_entity.type
_entity.pdbx_description
1 polymer ?
#
loop_
_entity_poly.entity_id
_entity_poly.type
_entity_poly.pdbx_seq_one_letter_code
_entity_poly.pdbx_strand_id
1 'polypeptide(L)'
;MDRSGYFKQPYYDEEAAVFAEKAKQPFGFTEFFTFPLGNGGNFGPALTITGKQDYIVCDGECEGIFDEPASTFYRNAQPFIPYLHPNASHNFNFHHNATGAYKVITDFLGEHLN
;
A
#
# COMPACT_ATOMS: atom_id res chain seq x y z
N MET A 1 -13.90 14.36 6.36
CA MET A 1 -12.97 13.49 7.09
C MET A 1 -13.66 12.15 7.25
N ASP A 2 -13.21 11.17 6.49
CA ASP A 2 -13.65 9.76 6.55
C ASP A 2 -13.26 9.18 7.92
N ARG A 3 -14.13 8.34 8.51
CA ARG A 3 -14.10 7.92 9.94
C ARG A 3 -12.87 7.11 10.34
N SER A 4 -12.05 6.71 9.39
CA SER A 4 -10.82 5.94 9.60
C SER A 4 -9.93 6.26 8.40
N GLY A 5 -8.75 6.84 8.58
CA GLY A 5 -7.83 7.21 7.48
C GLY A 5 -7.38 6.05 6.57
N TYR A 6 -7.97 4.88 6.72
CA TYR A 6 -7.73 3.65 5.98
C TYR A 6 -8.61 3.49 4.73
N PHE A 7 -9.70 4.26 4.63
CA PHE A 7 -10.67 4.17 3.54
C PHE A 7 -10.85 5.52 2.84
N LYS A 8 -11.21 5.48 1.55
CA LYS A 8 -11.47 6.66 0.72
C LYS A 8 -12.91 6.64 0.22
N GLN A 9 -13.76 7.50 0.76
CA GLN A 9 -15.10 7.73 0.18
C GLN A 9 -15.01 8.30 -1.25
N PRO A 10 -15.93 7.93 -2.16
CA PRO A 10 -17.05 6.98 -2.01
C PRO A 10 -16.75 5.56 -2.50
N TYR A 11 -15.48 5.13 -2.50
CA TYR A 11 -15.02 3.95 -3.26
C TYR A 11 -15.02 2.64 -2.46
N TYR A 12 -15.80 2.55 -1.39
CA TYR A 12 -15.94 1.35 -0.56
C TYR A 12 -17.36 1.29 0.01
N ASP A 13 -17.77 0.09 0.43
CA ASP A 13 -19.05 -0.09 1.13
C ASP A 13 -18.87 0.18 2.64
N GLU A 14 -19.74 0.99 3.24
CA GLU A 14 -19.63 1.35 4.67
C GLU A 14 -19.59 0.11 5.58
N GLU A 15 -20.29 -0.96 5.20
CA GLU A 15 -20.27 -2.25 5.90
C GLU A 15 -18.87 -2.88 5.95
N ALA A 16 -18.08 -2.75 4.89
CA ALA A 16 -16.70 -3.25 4.84
C ALA A 16 -15.79 -2.47 5.81
N ALA A 17 -15.96 -1.15 5.89
CA ALA A 17 -15.23 -0.34 6.86
C ALA A 17 -15.64 -0.67 8.29
N VAL A 18 -16.94 -0.81 8.57
CA VAL A 18 -17.42 -1.21 9.91
C VAL A 18 -16.90 -2.59 10.30
N PHE A 19 -16.85 -3.54 9.36
CA PHE A 19 -16.26 -4.84 9.59
C PHE A 19 -14.77 -4.76 9.90
N ALA A 20 -14.00 -4.03 9.08
CA ALA A 20 -12.56 -3.84 9.29
C ALA A 20 -12.26 -3.15 10.63
N GLU A 21 -13.04 -2.13 10.99
CA GLU A 21 -12.92 -1.41 12.26
C GLU A 21 -13.22 -2.29 13.48
N LYS A 22 -14.10 -3.29 13.35
CA LYS A 22 -14.37 -4.28 14.40
C LYS A 22 -13.30 -5.37 14.49
N ALA A 23 -12.68 -5.73 13.37
CA ALA A 23 -11.71 -6.81 13.27
C ALA A 23 -10.25 -6.35 13.46
N LYS A 24 -9.98 -5.04 13.37
CA LYS A 24 -8.63 -4.48 13.47
C LYS A 24 -7.95 -4.89 14.77
N GLN A 25 -6.66 -5.17 14.66
CA GLN A 25 -5.79 -5.43 15.80
C GLN A 25 -5.03 -4.16 16.17
N PRO A 26 -4.60 -4.00 17.44
CA PRO A 26 -3.73 -2.90 17.82
C PRO A 26 -2.39 -3.03 17.09
N PHE A 27 -1.90 -1.90 16.57
CA PHE A 27 -0.52 -1.81 16.08
C PHE A 27 0.45 -1.81 17.28
N GLY A 28 1.51 -2.59 17.17
CA GLY A 28 2.62 -2.54 18.12
C GLY A 28 3.48 -1.31 17.81
N PHE A 29 3.83 -0.51 18.83
CA PHE A 29 4.75 0.61 18.63
C PHE A 29 6.08 0.20 17.98
N THR A 30 6.50 -1.06 18.20
CA THR A 30 7.68 -1.65 17.58
C THR A 30 7.60 -1.83 16.06
N GLU A 31 6.40 -1.91 15.48
CA GLU A 31 6.21 -2.04 14.03
C GLU A 31 6.75 -0.80 13.29
N PHE A 32 6.60 0.39 13.88
CA PHE A 32 7.14 1.63 13.32
C PHE A 32 8.66 1.69 13.32
N PHE A 33 9.34 1.00 14.25
CA PHE A 33 10.81 0.95 14.26
C PHE A 33 11.36 0.03 13.17
N THR A 34 10.60 -0.98 12.75
CA THR A 34 11.01 -1.88 11.66
C THR A 34 10.70 -1.31 10.27
N PHE A 35 9.73 -0.39 10.17
CA PHE A 35 9.34 0.23 8.90
C PHE A 35 10.51 0.90 8.14
N PRO A 36 11.38 1.73 8.76
CA PRO A 36 12.50 2.37 8.06
C PRO A 36 13.72 1.46 7.87
N LEU A 37 13.71 0.23 8.42
CA LEU A 37 14.82 -0.73 8.26
C LEU A 37 14.74 -1.46 6.92
N GLY A 38 14.25 -0.78 5.87
CA GLY A 38 14.08 -1.27 4.51
C GLY A 38 15.19 -2.23 4.12
N ASN A 39 14.78 -3.38 3.57
CA ASN A 39 15.63 -4.56 3.43
C ASN A 39 16.78 -4.28 2.45
N GLY A 40 17.91 -3.79 2.98
CA GLY A 40 19.12 -3.50 2.21
C GLY A 40 19.72 -4.72 1.51
N GLY A 41 19.13 -5.91 1.67
CA GLY A 41 19.56 -7.18 1.09
C GLY A 41 18.75 -7.71 -0.11
N ASN A 42 17.75 -7.00 -0.63
CA ASN A 42 16.98 -7.53 -1.76
C ASN A 42 17.67 -7.26 -3.11
N PHE A 43 18.07 -8.34 -3.80
CA PHE A 43 18.72 -8.34 -5.13
C PHE A 43 17.78 -8.77 -6.27
N GLY A 44 16.47 -8.81 -6.04
CA GLY A 44 15.47 -9.26 -7.01
C GLY A 44 14.42 -8.19 -7.33
N PRO A 45 13.45 -8.50 -8.20
CA PRO A 45 12.33 -7.62 -8.52
C PRO A 45 11.52 -7.28 -7.25
N ALA A 46 11.11 -6.02 -7.10
CA ALA A 46 10.28 -5.59 -5.97
C ALA A 46 9.15 -4.66 -6.43
N LEU A 47 7.91 -5.02 -6.06
CA LEU A 47 6.72 -4.19 -6.22
C LEU A 47 6.37 -3.56 -4.87
N THR A 48 6.25 -2.23 -4.83
CA THR A 48 5.64 -1.51 -3.71
C THR A 48 4.35 -0.86 -4.16
N ILE A 49 3.26 -1.18 -3.49
CA ILE A 49 1.92 -0.74 -3.87
C ILE A 49 1.18 -0.13 -2.68
N THR A 50 0.55 1.02 -2.88
CA THR A 50 -0.40 1.61 -1.92
C THR A 50 -1.52 2.37 -2.64
N GLY A 51 -2.57 2.77 -1.94
CA GLY A 51 -3.59 3.68 -2.44
C GLY A 51 -3.09 5.12 -2.56
N LYS A 52 -3.54 5.84 -3.58
CA LYS A 52 -3.14 7.25 -3.81
C LYS A 52 -3.48 8.18 -2.63
N GLN A 53 -4.53 7.88 -1.86
CA GLN A 53 -4.94 8.64 -0.67
C GLN A 53 -4.67 7.88 0.64
N ASP A 54 -3.54 7.19 0.74
CA ASP A 54 -3.14 6.49 1.95
C ASP A 54 -2.70 7.48 3.06
N TYR A 55 -3.48 7.54 4.14
CA TYR A 55 -3.17 8.36 5.31
C TYR A 55 -2.00 7.83 6.13
N ILE A 56 -1.84 6.52 6.22
CA ILE A 56 -0.85 5.87 7.07
C ILE A 56 0.55 6.02 6.47
N VAL A 57 0.65 5.96 5.14
CA VAL A 57 1.94 6.04 4.43
C VAL A 57 2.30 7.48 4.06
N CYS A 58 1.34 8.31 3.62
CA CYS A 58 1.63 9.64 3.06
C CYS A 58 0.73 10.77 3.61
N ASP A 59 0.08 10.59 4.76
CA ASP A 59 -0.85 11.59 5.35
C ASP A 59 -2.02 11.99 4.43
N GLY A 60 -2.34 11.13 3.44
CA GLY A 60 -3.54 11.24 2.59
C GLY A 60 -3.32 11.70 1.15
N GLU A 61 -2.08 12.02 0.75
CA GLU A 61 -1.71 12.22 -0.66
C GLU A 61 -0.33 11.62 -0.93
N CYS A 62 -0.28 10.59 -1.75
CA CYS A 62 0.95 9.86 -2.02
C CYS A 62 1.67 10.29 -3.30
N GLU A 63 1.05 11.10 -4.19
CA GLU A 63 1.74 11.56 -5.39
C GLU A 63 2.96 12.44 -5.06
N GLY A 64 4.12 12.05 -5.58
CA GLY A 64 5.40 12.74 -5.34
C GLY A 64 6.00 12.53 -3.95
N ILE A 65 5.29 11.85 -3.04
CA ILE A 65 5.77 11.51 -1.69
C ILE A 65 6.10 10.02 -1.59
N PHE A 66 5.36 9.15 -2.28
CA PHE A 66 5.56 7.70 -2.17
C PHE A 66 6.89 7.22 -2.75
N ASP A 67 7.34 7.85 -3.84
CA ASP A 67 8.55 7.42 -4.56
C ASP A 67 9.78 7.44 -3.63
N GLU A 68 9.93 8.48 -2.82
CA GLU A 68 10.94 8.57 -1.74
C GLU A 68 10.24 8.59 -0.38
N PRO A 69 10.33 7.53 0.44
CA PRO A 69 11.55 6.73 0.66
C PRO A 69 11.57 5.35 0.00
N ALA A 70 10.58 4.98 -0.83
CA ALA A 70 10.46 3.62 -1.35
C ALA A 70 11.65 3.22 -2.24
N SER A 71 12.11 4.09 -3.15
CA SER A 71 13.34 3.91 -3.94
C SER A 71 14.58 3.77 -3.06
N THR A 72 14.67 4.52 -1.96
CA THR A 72 15.78 4.41 -1.00
C THR A 72 15.80 3.05 -0.31
N PHE A 73 14.65 2.57 0.15
CA PHE A 73 14.54 1.28 0.83
C PHE A 73 14.76 0.08 -0.10
N TYR A 74 14.32 0.18 -1.35
CA TYR A 74 14.42 -0.87 -2.37
C TYR A 74 15.48 -0.58 -3.43
N ARG A 75 16.47 0.25 -3.13
CA ARG A 75 17.52 0.68 -4.09
C ARG A 75 18.30 -0.46 -4.77
N ASN A 76 18.34 -1.64 -4.13
CA ASN A 76 19.04 -2.81 -4.65
C ASN A 76 18.12 -3.74 -5.46
N ALA A 77 16.80 -3.49 -5.47
CA ALA A 77 15.84 -4.28 -6.22
C ALA A 77 15.94 -3.99 -7.73
N GLN A 78 15.83 -5.02 -8.55
CA GLN A 78 15.98 -4.92 -10.00
C GLN A 78 14.95 -5.85 -10.70
N PRO A 79 13.90 -5.31 -11.34
CA PRO A 79 13.46 -3.90 -11.28
C PRO A 79 12.77 -3.56 -9.95
N PHE A 80 12.81 -2.28 -9.57
CA PHE A 80 11.92 -1.71 -8.55
C PHE A 80 10.72 -1.06 -9.24
N ILE A 81 9.51 -1.43 -8.81
CA ILE A 81 8.24 -0.98 -9.40
C ILE A 81 7.37 -0.36 -8.30
N PRO A 82 7.32 0.98 -8.19
CA PRO A 82 6.34 1.66 -7.35
C PRO A 82 5.00 1.79 -8.08
N TYR A 83 3.89 1.59 -7.36
CA TYR A 83 2.55 1.76 -7.90
C TYR A 83 1.59 2.42 -6.91
N LEU A 84 0.89 3.46 -7.38
CA LEU A 84 -0.18 4.12 -6.66
C LEU A 84 -1.53 3.70 -7.23
N HIS A 85 -2.30 2.95 -6.45
CA HIS A 85 -3.63 2.49 -6.82
C HIS A 85 -4.63 3.65 -6.74
N PRO A 86 -5.31 3.99 -7.85
CA PRO A 86 -6.21 5.14 -7.88
C PRO A 86 -7.45 4.90 -7.02
N ASN A 87 -8.10 5.99 -6.59
CA ASN A 87 -9.40 5.95 -5.91
C ASN A 87 -9.43 5.04 -4.67
N ALA A 88 -8.31 4.94 -3.97
CA ALA A 88 -8.17 4.10 -2.80
C ALA A 88 -7.27 4.73 -1.73
N SER A 89 -7.45 4.27 -0.50
CA SER A 89 -6.58 4.57 0.66
C SER A 89 -5.84 3.29 1.10
N HIS A 90 -5.35 3.24 2.34
CA HIS A 90 -4.53 2.16 2.89
C HIS A 90 -5.11 0.76 2.64
N ASN A 91 -6.41 0.60 2.93
CA ASN A 91 -7.13 -0.65 2.76
C ASN A 91 -7.67 -0.81 1.32
N PHE A 92 -6.81 -0.62 0.32
CA PHE A 92 -7.19 -0.64 -1.10
C PHE A 92 -7.82 -1.98 -1.54
N ASN A 93 -7.52 -3.07 -0.84
CA ASN A 93 -8.05 -4.41 -1.05
C ASN A 93 -9.57 -4.52 -0.76
N PHE A 94 -10.13 -3.56 -0.02
CA PHE A 94 -11.57 -3.46 0.29
C PHE A 94 -12.29 -2.39 -0.54
N HIS A 95 -11.59 -1.69 -1.44
CA HIS A 95 -12.22 -0.69 -2.31
C HIS A 95 -12.86 -1.35 -3.53
N HIS A 96 -13.86 -0.72 -4.15
CA HIS A 96 -14.61 -1.27 -5.29
C HIS A 96 -13.72 -1.64 -6.49
N ASN A 97 -12.57 -0.98 -6.64
CA ASN A 97 -11.59 -1.24 -7.69
C ASN A 97 -10.41 -2.14 -7.24
N ALA A 98 -10.54 -2.87 -6.13
CA ALA A 98 -9.50 -3.74 -5.59
C ALA A 98 -8.97 -4.78 -6.61
N THR A 99 -9.82 -5.23 -7.54
CA THR A 99 -9.43 -6.13 -8.64
C THR A 99 -8.33 -5.55 -9.52
N GLY A 100 -8.27 -4.23 -9.69
CA GLY A 100 -7.17 -3.56 -10.38
C GLY A 100 -5.84 -3.70 -9.64
N ALA A 101 -5.84 -3.55 -8.32
CA ALA A 101 -4.64 -3.75 -7.50
C ALA A 101 -4.19 -5.22 -7.54
N TYR A 102 -5.13 -6.18 -7.44
CA TYR A 102 -4.81 -7.60 -7.59
C TYR A 102 -4.22 -7.92 -8.96
N LYS A 103 -4.72 -7.31 -10.03
CA LYS A 103 -4.15 -7.46 -11.37
C LYS A 103 -2.69 -7.01 -11.42
N VAL A 104 -2.37 -5.83 -10.86
CA VAL A 104 -0.98 -5.33 -10.80
C VAL A 104 -0.07 -6.31 -10.07
N ILE A 105 -0.53 -6.85 -8.93
CA ILE A 105 0.22 -7.85 -8.18
C ILE A 105 0.44 -9.12 -9.00
N THR A 106 -0.62 -9.67 -9.62
CA THR A 106 -0.50 -10.92 -10.39
C THR A 106 0.32 -10.76 -11.66
N ASP A 107 0.23 -9.62 -12.34
CA ASP A 107 1.02 -9.31 -13.53
C ASP A 107 2.51 -9.23 -13.15
N PHE A 108 2.86 -8.51 -12.08
CA PHE A 108 4.22 -8.45 -11.55
C PHE A 108 4.79 -9.84 -11.26
N LEU A 109 4.02 -10.68 -10.56
CA LEU A 109 4.45 -12.05 -10.24
C LEU A 109 4.65 -12.87 -11.53
N GLY A 110 3.73 -12.77 -12.49
CA GLY A 110 3.82 -13.48 -13.77
C GLY A 110 5.00 -13.06 -14.63
N GLU A 111 5.44 -11.80 -14.54
CA GLU A 111 6.59 -11.27 -15.29
C GLU A 111 7.94 -11.62 -14.66
N HIS A 112 7.98 -11.85 -13.33
CA HIS A 112 9.23 -11.85 -12.56
C HIS A 112 9.51 -13.11 -11.71
N LEU A 113 8.58 -14.07 -11.63
CA LEU A 113 8.77 -15.34 -10.89
C LEU A 113 9.00 -16.57 -11.78
N ASN A 114 9.30 -16.39 -13.07
CA ASN A 114 9.63 -17.49 -13.98
C ASN A 114 11.12 -17.82 -14.00
#